data_AF-A0A1C0TPH3-F1
#
_entry.id   AF-A0A1C0TPH3-F1
#
_cell.length_a   1.000
_cell.length_b   1.000
_cell.length_c   1.000
_cell.angle_alpha   90.00
_cell.angle_beta   90.00
_cell.angle_gamma   90.00
#
_symmetry.space_group_name_H-M   'P 1'
#
loop_
_entity.id
_entity.type
_entity.pdbx_description
1 polymer ?
#
loop_
_entity_poly.entity_id
_entity_poly.type
_entity_poly.pdbx_seq_one_letter_code
_entity_poly.pdbx_strand_id
1 'polypeptide(L)'
;MILLQLSSGQGPLECCKALGLAFAQILKESKSQGIVCETLELTPAEKQACYKSVVVKLSSPDIQATKQFAQSWQGAMLWVCESQFRPNHRRKNWFFSGQMYELDEYQFDAEITFQTCRASGAGGQHVNKTDSAVRATHAKTGISVRVESERSQHANKKLARALVLQKLAEIQQTQVHAQEKSRWQQHQKVERGDPVRIFKGPKFVAKH
;
A
#
# COMPACT_ATOMS: atom_id res chain seq x y z
N MET A 1 -3.48 -0.29 -8.10
CA MET A 1 -4.42 -0.77 -7.06
C MET A 1 -4.56 0.28 -5.97
N ILE A 2 -5.66 0.28 -5.21
CA ILE A 2 -5.87 1.25 -4.12
C ILE A 2 -5.96 0.50 -2.79
N LEU A 3 -5.17 0.94 -1.80
CA LEU A 3 -5.29 0.50 -0.42
C LEU A 3 -5.97 1.58 0.41
N LEU A 4 -6.86 1.17 1.31
CA LEU A 4 -7.47 2.03 2.30
C LEU A 4 -7.17 1.47 3.70
N GLN A 5 -6.46 2.25 4.51
CA GLN A 5 -6.22 1.94 5.91
C GLN A 5 -7.14 2.77 6.79
N LEU A 6 -7.90 2.11 7.67
CA LEU A 6 -8.59 2.76 8.78
C LEU A 6 -7.77 2.58 10.07
N SER A 7 -7.76 3.61 10.91
CA SER A 7 -7.04 3.61 12.19
C SER A 7 -7.85 4.27 13.32
N SER A 8 -7.96 3.59 14.46
CA SER A 8 -8.49 4.21 15.70
C SER A 8 -7.42 5.00 16.45
N GLY A 9 -6.16 4.88 16.02
CA GLY A 9 -4.97 5.32 16.73
C GLY A 9 -4.94 4.88 18.18
N GLN A 10 -4.41 5.74 19.05
CA GLN A 10 -4.38 5.55 20.50
C GLN A 10 -5.72 5.93 21.18
N GLY A 11 -6.82 5.88 20.43
CA GLY A 11 -8.16 6.12 20.95
C GLY A 11 -8.62 5.02 21.90
N PRO A 12 -9.58 5.33 22.79
CA PRO A 12 -10.19 4.32 23.66
C PRO A 12 -11.04 3.33 22.85
N LEU A 13 -11.63 2.36 23.54
CA LEU A 13 -12.37 1.28 22.91
C LEU A 13 -13.57 1.78 22.06
N GLU A 14 -14.16 2.93 22.38
CA GLU A 14 -15.20 3.55 21.56
C GLU A 14 -14.72 3.94 20.16
N CYS A 15 -13.48 4.42 20.03
CA CYS A 15 -12.86 4.69 18.72
C CYS A 15 -12.62 3.39 17.95
N CYS A 16 -12.23 2.32 18.65
CA CYS A 16 -12.06 1.00 18.03
C CYS A 16 -13.40 0.44 17.53
N LYS A 17 -14.48 0.69 18.27
CA LYS A 17 -15.85 0.34 17.86
C LYS A 17 -16.33 1.17 16.67
N ALA A 18 -16.06 2.48 16.68
CA ALA A 18 -16.35 3.36 15.55
C ALA A 18 -15.71 2.83 14.27
N LEU A 19 -14.45 2.40 14.35
CA LEU A 19 -13.71 1.83 13.24
C LEU A 19 -14.36 0.53 12.72
N GLY A 20 -14.78 -0.37 13.62
CA GLY A 20 -15.47 -1.60 13.21
C GLY A 20 -16.81 -1.35 12.52
N LEU A 21 -17.56 -0.35 12.98
CA LEU A 21 -18.80 0.09 12.31
C LEU A 21 -18.51 0.70 10.94
N ALA A 22 -17.48 1.54 10.84
CA ALA A 22 -17.01 2.11 9.58
C ALA A 22 -16.58 1.02 8.58
N PHE A 23 -15.82 0.03 9.05
CA PHE A 23 -15.39 -1.08 8.21
C PHE A 23 -16.57 -1.89 7.66
N ALA A 24 -17.56 -2.22 8.48
CA ALA A 24 -18.79 -2.87 8.03
C ALA A 24 -19.55 -2.02 7.00
N GLN A 25 -19.58 -0.70 7.20
CA GLN A 25 -20.19 0.24 6.26
C GLN A 25 -19.43 0.29 4.92
N ILE A 26 -18.09 0.30 4.93
CA ILE A 26 -17.25 0.24 3.72
C ILE A 26 -17.52 -1.03 2.92
N LEU A 27 -17.58 -2.19 3.58
CA LEU A 27 -17.91 -3.46 2.91
C LEU A 27 -19.29 -3.43 2.24
N LYS A 28 -20.26 -2.76 2.89
CA LYS A 28 -21.60 -2.60 2.34
C LYS A 28 -21.63 -1.62 1.16
N GLU A 29 -21.01 -0.44 1.31
CA GLU A 29 -20.98 0.60 0.28
C GLU A 29 -20.19 0.14 -0.96
N SER A 30 -19.01 -0.46 -0.76
CA SER A 30 -18.18 -1.00 -1.85
C SER A 30 -18.94 -2.02 -2.68
N LYS A 31 -19.62 -2.98 -2.03
CA LYS A 31 -20.46 -3.97 -2.72
C LYS A 31 -21.58 -3.33 -3.54
N SER A 32 -22.23 -2.27 -3.03
CA SER A 32 -23.30 -1.56 -3.75
C SER A 32 -22.79 -0.79 -4.98
N GLN A 33 -21.50 -0.42 -4.99
CA GLN A 33 -20.85 0.30 -6.09
C GLN A 33 -20.06 -0.64 -7.03
N GLY A 34 -20.14 -1.97 -6.84
CA GLY A 34 -19.39 -2.93 -7.64
C GLY A 34 -17.88 -2.93 -7.37
N ILE A 35 -17.45 -2.35 -6.25
CA ILE A 35 -16.04 -2.33 -5.82
C ILE A 35 -15.76 -3.59 -5.00
N VAL A 36 -14.76 -4.36 -5.43
CA VAL A 36 -14.26 -5.51 -4.68
C VAL A 36 -13.39 -5.01 -3.53
N CYS A 37 -13.78 -5.36 -2.31
CA CYS A 37 -13.07 -5.02 -1.09
C CYS A 37 -12.49 -6.29 -0.46
N GLU A 38 -11.17 -6.45 -0.55
CA GLU A 38 -10.43 -7.56 0.05
C GLU A 38 -9.75 -7.08 1.33
N THR A 39 -9.87 -7.83 2.43
CA THR A 39 -9.21 -7.47 3.69
C THR A 39 -7.78 -8.02 3.69
N LEU A 40 -6.79 -7.14 3.78
CA LEU A 40 -5.38 -7.52 3.82
C LEU A 40 -4.87 -7.69 5.24
N GLU A 41 -5.18 -6.72 6.11
CA GLU A 41 -4.74 -6.74 7.50
C GLU A 41 -5.88 -6.31 8.42
N LEU A 42 -6.01 -7.00 9.55
CA LEU A 42 -7.04 -6.73 10.55
C LEU A 42 -6.41 -6.81 11.94
N THR A 43 -6.32 -5.68 12.64
CA THR A 43 -5.79 -5.62 14.00
C THR A 43 -6.94 -5.50 15.00
N PRO A 44 -7.31 -6.58 15.70
CA PRO A 44 -8.40 -6.55 16.67
C PRO A 44 -8.05 -5.72 17.91
N ALA A 45 -9.09 -5.18 18.56
CA ALA A 45 -9.01 -4.64 19.91
C ALA A 45 -9.58 -5.67 20.92
N GLU A 46 -9.64 -5.29 22.20
CA GLU A 46 -10.04 -6.18 23.31
C GLU A 46 -11.47 -6.74 23.20
N LYS A 47 -12.38 -6.02 22.52
CA LYS A 47 -13.79 -6.45 22.35
C LYS A 47 -14.08 -6.83 20.90
N GLN A 48 -15.06 -7.71 20.74
CA GLN A 48 -15.53 -8.16 19.43
C GLN A 48 -15.99 -6.99 18.56
N ALA A 49 -15.71 -7.08 17.25
CA ALA A 49 -16.03 -6.06 16.25
C ALA A 49 -15.50 -4.66 16.62
N CYS A 50 -14.42 -4.61 17.39
CA CYS A 50 -13.63 -3.40 17.66
C CYS A 50 -12.23 -3.65 17.11
N TYR A 51 -11.69 -2.68 16.37
CA TYR A 51 -10.41 -2.84 15.69
C TYR A 51 -9.53 -1.62 15.93
N LYS A 52 -8.22 -1.86 16.08
CA LYS A 52 -7.21 -0.80 16.16
C LYS A 52 -6.82 -0.28 14.78
N SER A 53 -6.73 -1.18 13.81
CA SER A 53 -6.37 -0.88 12.42
C SER A 53 -7.02 -1.90 11.50
N VAL A 54 -7.42 -1.46 10.30
CA VAL A 54 -7.91 -2.33 9.23
C VAL A 54 -7.31 -1.83 7.93
N VAL A 55 -6.74 -2.72 7.11
CA VAL A 55 -6.24 -2.41 5.78
C VAL A 55 -7.03 -3.24 4.77
N VAL A 56 -7.67 -2.56 3.82
CA VAL A 56 -8.39 -3.19 2.72
C VAL A 56 -7.78 -2.82 1.38
N LYS A 57 -7.83 -3.75 0.44
CA LYS A 57 -7.57 -3.54 -0.97
C LYS A 57 -8.90 -3.29 -1.68
N LEU A 58 -8.94 -2.21 -2.45
CA LEU A 58 -10.09 -1.81 -3.26
C LEU A 58 -9.74 -1.97 -4.73
N SER A 59 -10.55 -2.75 -5.44
CA SER A 59 -10.38 -3.05 -6.86
C SER A 59 -11.71 -3.04 -7.60
N SER A 60 -11.76 -2.36 -8.74
CA SER A 60 -12.84 -2.50 -9.71
C SER A 60 -12.35 -2.11 -11.11
N PRO A 61 -13.10 -2.43 -12.19
CA PRO A 61 -12.78 -1.95 -13.54
C PRO A 61 -12.78 -0.42 -13.65
N ASP A 62 -13.60 0.26 -12.84
CA ASP A 62 -13.66 1.71 -12.80
C ASP A 62 -12.70 2.26 -11.73
N ILE A 63 -11.49 2.58 -12.18
CA ILE A 63 -10.43 3.12 -11.32
C ILE A 63 -10.84 4.47 -10.71
N GLN A 64 -11.56 5.32 -11.46
CA GLN A 64 -11.95 6.65 -10.98
C GLN A 64 -13.02 6.54 -9.89
N ALA A 65 -14.05 5.72 -10.08
CA ALA A 65 -15.05 5.46 -9.05
C ALA A 65 -14.41 4.84 -7.79
N THR A 66 -13.47 3.91 -7.96
CA THR A 66 -12.73 3.31 -6.84
C THR A 66 -11.92 4.36 -6.07
N LYS A 67 -11.25 5.27 -6.79
CA LYS A 67 -10.49 6.38 -6.20
C LYS A 67 -11.39 7.35 -5.47
N GLN A 68 -12.51 7.77 -6.07
CA GLN A 68 -13.47 8.65 -5.43
C GLN A 68 -14.07 8.01 -4.17
N PHE A 69 -14.39 6.71 -4.22
CA PHE A 69 -14.83 5.96 -3.06
C PHE A 69 -13.78 5.98 -1.95
N ALA A 70 -12.52 5.62 -2.25
CA ALA A 70 -11.43 5.62 -1.26
C ALA A 70 -11.16 7.02 -0.68
N GLN A 71 -11.16 8.06 -1.51
CA GLN A 71 -11.00 9.46 -1.11
C GLN A 71 -12.11 9.92 -0.17
N SER A 72 -13.35 9.47 -0.40
CA SER A 72 -14.46 9.81 0.51
C SER A 72 -14.29 9.22 1.91
N TRP A 73 -13.41 8.23 2.07
CA TRP A 73 -13.01 7.63 3.34
C TRP A 73 -11.58 8.06 3.76
N GLN A 74 -11.00 9.10 3.16
CA GLN A 74 -9.70 9.64 3.54
C GLN A 74 -9.87 10.86 4.46
N GLY A 75 -9.13 10.88 5.58
CA GLY A 75 -9.14 11.98 6.55
C GLY A 75 -9.69 11.57 7.91
N ALA A 76 -9.88 12.56 8.78
CA ALA A 76 -10.47 12.38 10.09
C ALA A 76 -11.98 12.08 9.99
N MET A 77 -12.49 11.19 10.81
CA MET A 77 -13.91 10.83 10.87
C MET A 77 -14.39 10.86 12.31
N LEU A 78 -15.67 11.16 12.47
CA LEU A 78 -16.27 11.34 13.78
C LEU A 78 -17.50 10.46 13.93
N TRP A 79 -17.51 9.59 14.94
CA TRP A 79 -18.72 8.96 15.43
C TRP A 79 -19.21 9.66 16.70
N VAL A 80 -20.43 10.19 16.65
CA VAL A 80 -21.11 10.83 17.78
C VAL A 80 -22.10 9.84 18.39
N CYS A 81 -21.73 9.23 19.51
CA CYS A 81 -22.55 8.27 20.23
C CYS A 81 -22.19 8.26 21.72
N GLU A 82 -23.14 7.96 22.58
CA GLU A 82 -22.83 7.68 24.00
C GLU A 82 -21.94 6.44 24.10
N SER A 83 -21.05 6.43 25.10
CA SER A 83 -20.16 5.28 25.31
C SER A 83 -20.98 4.04 25.67
N GLN A 84 -20.74 2.96 24.93
CA GLN A 84 -21.29 1.64 25.22
C GLN A 84 -20.41 0.84 26.21
N PHE A 85 -19.19 1.32 26.49
CA PHE A 85 -18.21 0.62 27.31
C PHE A 85 -18.02 1.25 28.68
N ARG A 86 -18.33 2.55 28.81
CA ARG A 86 -18.20 3.32 30.04
C ARG A 86 -19.54 3.99 30.35
N PRO A 87 -20.39 3.35 31.16
CA PRO A 87 -21.67 3.93 31.58
C PRO A 87 -21.48 5.33 32.19
N ASN A 88 -22.44 6.23 31.95
CA ASN A 88 -22.45 7.61 32.44
C ASN A 88 -21.29 8.51 31.99
N HIS A 89 -20.46 8.06 31.04
CA HIS A 89 -19.36 8.86 30.52
C HIS A 89 -19.88 10.00 29.62
N ARG A 90 -19.48 11.24 29.92
CA ARG A 90 -20.02 12.46 29.27
C ARG A 90 -19.56 12.65 27.82
N ARG A 91 -18.36 12.19 27.44
CA ARG A 91 -17.86 12.31 26.06
C ARG A 91 -18.71 11.46 25.11
N LYS A 92 -19.09 12.05 23.98
CA LYS A 92 -19.82 11.37 22.90
C LYS A 92 -19.10 11.37 21.55
N ASN A 93 -17.98 12.07 21.44
CA ASN A 93 -17.23 12.21 20.19
C ASN A 93 -16.07 11.22 20.13
N TRP A 94 -16.12 10.30 19.17
CA TRP A 94 -15.12 9.25 18.96
C TRP A 94 -14.51 9.40 17.57
N PHE A 95 -13.24 9.79 17.54
CA PHE A 95 -12.50 10.01 16.30
C PHE A 95 -11.75 8.76 15.84
N PHE A 96 -11.69 8.58 14.54
CA PHE A 96 -10.84 7.61 13.84
C PHE A 96 -10.44 8.24 12.50
N SER A 97 -9.48 7.66 11.79
CA SER A 97 -9.05 8.18 10.49
C SER A 97 -9.02 7.11 9.42
N GLY A 98 -9.10 7.55 8.17
CA GLY A 98 -8.78 6.73 7.01
C GLY A 98 -7.66 7.36 6.18
N GLN A 99 -6.81 6.53 5.60
CA GLN A 99 -5.78 6.95 4.66
C GLN A 99 -5.83 6.06 3.42
N MET A 100 -5.86 6.69 2.26
CA MET A 100 -5.70 6.04 0.97
C MET A 100 -4.22 5.99 0.56
N TYR A 101 -3.82 4.89 -0.05
CA TYR A 101 -2.56 4.75 -0.77
C TYR A 101 -2.84 4.23 -2.18
N GLU A 102 -2.32 4.93 -3.17
CA GLU A 102 -2.27 4.44 -4.54
C GLU A 102 -0.98 3.65 -4.70
N LEU A 103 -1.12 2.37 -5.02
CA LEU A 103 0.01 1.53 -5.35
C LEU A 103 0.02 1.31 -6.85
N ASP A 104 1.12 1.76 -7.46
CA ASP A 104 1.48 1.35 -8.80
C ASP A 104 1.74 -0.15 -8.75
N GLU A 105 0.87 -0.93 -9.40
CA GLU A 105 1.24 -2.28 -9.77
C GLU A 105 2.31 -2.14 -10.85
N TYR A 106 3.57 -2.10 -10.43
CA TYR A 106 4.66 -2.37 -11.36
C TYR A 106 4.45 -3.82 -11.82
N GLN A 107 3.80 -3.99 -12.97
CA GLN A 107 3.94 -5.20 -13.75
C GLN A 107 5.42 -5.27 -14.14
N PHE A 108 6.21 -5.93 -13.29
CA PHE A 108 7.59 -6.32 -13.57
C PHE A 108 7.68 -7.35 -14.70
N ASP A 109 6.52 -7.78 -15.23
CA ASP A 109 6.44 -8.48 -16.50
C ASP A 109 6.74 -7.52 -17.66
N ALA A 110 7.98 -7.68 -18.16
CA ALA A 110 8.52 -7.34 -19.47
C ALA A 110 8.67 -5.84 -19.86
N GLU A 111 9.92 -5.38 -19.89
CA GLU A 111 10.82 -5.42 -21.08
C GLU A 111 12.26 -5.14 -20.61
N ILE A 112 13.11 -6.17 -20.55
CA ILE A 112 14.55 -6.00 -20.32
C ILE A 112 15.23 -5.98 -21.68
N THR A 113 15.77 -4.82 -22.06
CA THR A 113 16.58 -4.68 -23.27
C THR A 113 18.02 -5.07 -22.97
N PHE A 114 18.66 -5.78 -23.89
CA PHE A 114 20.04 -6.21 -23.77
C PHE A 114 20.88 -5.56 -24.85
N GLN A 115 21.97 -4.92 -24.46
CA GLN A 115 22.97 -4.35 -25.35
C GLN A 115 24.30 -5.06 -25.11
N THR A 116 24.94 -5.52 -26.18
CA THR A 116 26.30 -6.06 -26.11
C THR A 116 27.31 -4.92 -26.07
N CYS A 117 28.38 -5.11 -25.31
CA CYS A 117 29.45 -4.14 -25.17
C CYS A 117 30.80 -4.87 -25.25
N ARG A 118 31.86 -4.13 -25.58
CA ARG A 118 33.23 -4.62 -25.39
C ARG A 118 33.54 -4.69 -23.90
N ALA A 119 34.06 -5.82 -23.47
CA ALA A 119 34.60 -5.96 -22.11
C ALA A 119 35.75 -4.98 -21.92
N SER A 120 35.76 -4.26 -20.79
CA SER A 120 36.84 -3.32 -20.44
C SER A 120 37.66 -3.90 -19.29
N GLY A 121 38.89 -4.33 -19.56
CA GLY A 121 39.78 -4.85 -18.51
C GLY A 121 41.21 -5.07 -19.01
N ALA A 122 42.16 -5.21 -18.09
CA ALA A 122 43.58 -5.47 -18.37
C ALA A 122 43.85 -6.92 -18.88
N GLY A 123 42.99 -7.42 -19.77
CA GLY A 123 43.10 -8.74 -20.37
C GLY A 123 43.83 -8.72 -21.72
N GLY A 124 44.44 -9.86 -22.09
CA GLY A 124 45.15 -10.03 -23.35
C GLY A 124 44.27 -9.84 -24.61
N GLN A 125 44.87 -9.94 -25.80
CA GLN A 125 44.23 -9.62 -27.10
C GLN A 125 42.85 -10.27 -27.35
N HIS A 126 42.56 -11.41 -26.72
CA HIS A 126 41.28 -12.12 -26.84
C HIS A 126 40.13 -11.47 -26.04
N VAL A 127 40.44 -10.83 -24.90
CA VAL A 127 39.44 -10.14 -24.05
C VAL A 127 38.98 -8.83 -24.69
N ASN A 128 39.89 -8.14 -25.39
CA ASN A 128 39.62 -6.83 -25.99
C ASN A 128 38.92 -6.90 -27.36
N LYS A 129 38.86 -8.09 -28.00
CA LYS A 129 38.22 -8.29 -29.32
C LYS A 129 36.81 -8.87 -29.25
N THR A 130 36.39 -9.43 -28.12
CA THR A 130 35.12 -10.16 -28.03
C THR A 130 34.07 -9.29 -27.33
N ASP A 131 32.91 -9.10 -27.97
CA ASP A 131 31.75 -8.38 -27.40
C ASP A 131 30.99 -9.26 -26.37
N SER A 132 31.71 -9.76 -25.37
CA SER A 132 31.15 -10.65 -24.34
C SER A 132 30.40 -9.91 -23.23
N ALA A 133 30.65 -8.60 -23.02
CA ALA A 133 29.97 -7.83 -21.98
C ALA A 133 28.52 -7.55 -22.39
N VAL A 134 27.61 -7.58 -21.41
CA VAL A 134 26.18 -7.36 -21.63
C VAL A 134 25.67 -6.30 -20.66
N ARG A 135 25.00 -5.29 -21.20
CA ARG A 135 24.19 -4.33 -20.44
C ARG A 135 22.73 -4.73 -20.56
N ALA A 136 22.08 -5.02 -19.44
CA ALA A 136 20.65 -5.22 -19.34
C ALA A 136 19.99 -3.95 -18.80
N THR A 137 18.91 -3.48 -19.42
CA THR A 137 18.15 -2.29 -18.97
C THR A 137 16.67 -2.62 -18.88
N HIS A 138 16.06 -2.40 -17.72
CA HIS A 138 14.62 -2.50 -17.55
C HIS A 138 13.95 -1.22 -18.05
N ALA A 139 13.14 -1.33 -19.12
CA ALA A 139 12.59 -0.16 -19.82
C ALA A 139 11.73 0.73 -18.91
N LYS A 140 10.87 0.13 -18.06
CA LYS A 140 9.93 0.88 -17.23
C LYS A 140 10.59 1.64 -16.08
N THR A 141 11.62 1.08 -15.45
CA THR A 141 12.28 1.69 -14.28
C THR A 141 13.60 2.40 -14.62
N GLY A 142 14.13 2.20 -15.84
CA GLY A 142 15.44 2.73 -16.25
C GLY A 142 16.63 2.05 -15.58
N ILE A 143 16.41 1.03 -14.74
CA ILE A 143 17.49 0.31 -14.04
C ILE A 143 18.33 -0.42 -15.08
N SER A 144 19.63 -0.12 -15.08
CA SER A 144 20.59 -0.81 -15.93
C SER A 144 21.67 -1.51 -15.10
N VAL A 145 22.11 -2.66 -15.59
CA VAL A 145 23.21 -3.45 -15.02
C VAL A 145 24.13 -3.88 -16.16
N ARG A 146 25.43 -3.68 -15.99
CA ARG A 146 26.47 -4.17 -16.90
C ARG A 146 27.18 -5.36 -16.26
N VAL A 147 27.34 -6.44 -17.02
CA VAL A 147 28.01 -7.67 -16.60
C VAL A 147 29.04 -8.07 -17.64
N GLU A 148 30.27 -8.33 -17.18
CA GLU A 148 31.40 -8.77 -18.01
C GLU A 148 32.28 -9.81 -17.31
N SER A 149 31.78 -10.42 -16.23
CA SER A 149 32.53 -11.37 -15.40
C SER A 149 32.75 -12.73 -16.07
N GLU A 150 31.83 -13.15 -16.96
CA GLU A 150 31.91 -14.43 -17.65
C GLU A 150 32.56 -14.30 -19.02
N ARG A 151 33.16 -15.40 -19.47
CA ARG A 151 33.81 -15.47 -20.80
C ARG A 151 32.81 -15.46 -21.96
N SER A 152 31.57 -15.91 -21.73
CA SER A 152 30.54 -15.99 -22.77
C SER A 152 29.45 -14.93 -22.61
N GLN A 153 29.02 -14.36 -23.73
CA GLN A 153 27.91 -13.40 -23.78
C GLN A 153 26.61 -13.99 -23.21
N HIS A 154 26.33 -15.26 -23.47
CA HIS A 154 25.10 -15.91 -22.98
C HIS A 154 25.08 -16.00 -21.45
N ALA A 155 26.21 -16.37 -20.83
CA ALA A 155 26.34 -16.39 -19.38
C ALA A 155 26.22 -14.98 -18.78
N ASN A 156 26.87 -13.98 -19.38
CA ASN A 156 26.73 -12.58 -18.98
C ASN A 156 25.29 -12.07 -19.12
N LYS A 157 24.56 -12.48 -20.17
CA LYS A 157 23.13 -12.13 -20.37
C LYS A 157 22.25 -12.72 -19.28
N LYS A 158 22.45 -13.99 -18.92
CA LYS A 158 21.70 -14.67 -17.84
C LYS A 158 21.96 -13.98 -16.49
N LEU A 159 23.22 -13.67 -16.18
CA LEU A 159 23.60 -12.99 -14.95
C LEU A 159 23.07 -11.55 -14.90
N ALA A 160 23.16 -10.81 -16.00
CA ALA A 160 22.61 -9.45 -16.09
C ALA A 160 21.09 -9.42 -15.85
N ARG A 161 20.36 -10.39 -16.40
CA ARG A 161 18.92 -10.55 -16.12
C ARG A 161 18.65 -10.80 -14.64
N ALA A 162 19.39 -11.74 -14.02
CA ALA A 162 19.21 -12.07 -12.61
C ALA A 162 19.46 -10.85 -11.70
N LEU A 163 20.52 -10.07 -11.97
CA LEU A 163 20.85 -8.87 -11.21
C LEU A 163 19.81 -7.76 -11.38
N VAL A 164 19.26 -7.56 -12.58
CA VAL A 164 18.16 -6.60 -12.80
C VAL A 164 16.92 -7.02 -11.99
N LEU A 165 16.54 -8.29 -12.03
CA LEU A 165 15.41 -8.81 -11.26
C LEU A 165 15.64 -8.68 -9.74
N GLN A 166 16.85 -8.96 -9.27
CA GLN A 166 17.21 -8.79 -7.87
C GLN A 166 17.05 -7.32 -7.42
N LYS A 167 17.59 -6.37 -8.19
CA LYS A 167 17.44 -4.93 -7.90
C LYS A 167 15.98 -4.47 -7.90
N LEU A 168 15.17 -4.99 -8.83
CA LEU A 168 13.73 -4.68 -8.87
C LEU A 168 13.03 -5.20 -7.60
N ALA A 169 13.35 -6.41 -7.15
CA ALA A 169 12.82 -6.97 -5.92
C ALA A 169 13.24 -6.19 -4.67
N GLU A 170 14.51 -5.75 -4.59
CA GLU A 170 15.02 -4.92 -3.51
C GLU A 170 14.28 -3.56 -3.41
N ILE A 171 14.01 -2.93 -4.56
CA ILE A 171 13.23 -1.68 -4.61
C ILE A 171 11.81 -1.91 -4.14
N GLN A 172 11.17 -2.99 -4.61
CA GLN A 172 9.81 -3.34 -4.18
C GLN A 172 9.75 -3.56 -2.66
N GLN A 173 10.69 -4.32 -2.09
CA GLN A 173 10.78 -4.52 -0.64
C GLN A 173 10.98 -3.19 0.10
N THR A 174 11.87 -2.34 -0.39
CA THR A 174 12.11 -1.02 0.22
C THR A 174 10.85 -0.14 0.18
N GLN A 175 10.11 -0.15 -0.92
CA GLN A 175 8.84 0.58 -1.04
C GLN A 175 7.78 0.04 -0.07
N VAL A 176 7.62 -1.28 0.02
CA VAL A 176 6.71 -1.92 0.97
C VAL A 176 7.08 -1.53 2.41
N HIS A 177 8.35 -1.63 2.80
CA HIS A 177 8.79 -1.24 4.13
C HIS A 177 8.62 0.26 4.42
N ALA A 178 8.88 1.13 3.44
CA ALA A 178 8.65 2.56 3.60
C ALA A 178 7.16 2.86 3.80
N GLN A 179 6.27 2.15 3.08
CA GLN A 179 4.83 2.25 3.25
C GLN A 179 4.39 1.72 4.61
N GLU A 180 4.85 0.54 5.03
CA GLU A 180 4.60 0.00 6.37
C GLU A 180 4.98 1.01 7.46
N LYS A 181 6.15 1.62 7.34
CA LYS A 181 6.61 2.65 8.27
C LYS A 181 5.71 3.89 8.25
N SER A 182 5.27 4.34 7.07
CA SER A 182 4.33 5.46 6.93
C SER A 182 2.97 5.14 7.56
N ARG A 183 2.41 3.96 7.27
CA ARG A 183 1.18 3.42 7.86
C ARG A 183 1.26 3.40 9.39
N TRP A 184 2.38 2.94 9.94
CA TRP A 184 2.61 2.91 11.38
C TRP A 184 2.67 4.32 12.00
N GLN A 185 3.39 5.25 11.36
CA GLN A 185 3.47 6.64 11.83
C GLN A 185 2.09 7.33 11.81
N GLN A 186 1.29 7.09 10.77
CA GLN A 186 -0.06 7.64 10.66
C GLN A 186 -1.04 7.01 11.64
N HIS A 187 -0.89 5.70 11.93
CA HIS A 187 -1.65 5.09 13.03
C HIS A 187 -1.42 5.82 14.36
N GLN A 188 -0.20 6.29 14.62
CA GLN A 188 0.10 7.07 15.83
C GLN A 188 -0.46 8.51 15.79
N LYS A 189 -0.56 9.12 14.61
CA LYS A 189 -0.97 10.52 14.42
C LYS A 189 -2.40 10.61 13.87
N VAL A 190 -3.39 10.12 14.61
CA VAL A 190 -4.80 10.35 14.26
C VAL A 190 -5.17 11.80 14.60
N GLU A 191 -5.41 12.60 13.58
CA GLU A 191 -5.89 13.97 13.72
C GLU A 191 -7.30 14.00 14.31
N ARG A 192 -7.53 14.95 15.24
CA ARG A 192 -8.80 15.15 15.94
C ARG A 192 -9.33 16.52 15.59
N GLY A 193 -10.22 16.59 14.61
CA GLY A 193 -10.74 17.85 14.08
C GLY A 193 -11.23 17.65 12.65
N ASP A 194 -11.97 18.64 12.14
CA ASP A 194 -12.41 18.73 10.73
C ASP A 194 -12.83 17.39 10.08
N PRO A 195 -13.83 16.69 10.65
CA PRO A 195 -14.14 15.35 10.19
C PRO A 195 -14.78 15.37 8.79
N VAL A 196 -14.18 14.64 7.84
CA VAL A 196 -14.70 14.49 6.48
C VAL A 196 -16.02 13.72 6.44
N ARG A 197 -16.24 12.84 7.42
CA ARG A 197 -17.50 12.10 7.61
C ARG A 197 -17.91 12.10 9.08
N ILE A 198 -19.18 12.35 9.32
CA ILE A 198 -19.79 12.33 10.65
C ILE A 198 -20.88 11.26 10.70
N PHE A 199 -20.82 10.39 11.70
CA PHE A 199 -21.80 9.35 11.95
C PHE A 199 -22.47 9.59 13.31
N LYS A 200 -23.76 9.28 13.42
CA LYS A 200 -24.53 9.53 14.65
C LYS A 200 -25.24 8.29 15.17
N GLY A 201 -25.30 8.22 16.50
CA GLY A 201 -26.08 7.26 17.24
C GLY A 201 -25.55 5.82 17.17
N PRO A 202 -26.23 4.89 17.86
CA PRO A 202 -25.78 3.50 17.95
C PRO A 202 -25.88 2.74 16.63
N LYS A 203 -26.73 3.21 15.70
CA LYS A 203 -26.91 2.63 14.36
C LYS A 203 -25.87 3.10 13.33
N PHE A 204 -24.92 3.96 13.71
CA PHE A 204 -23.86 4.48 12.84
C PHE A 204 -24.40 5.12 11.55
N VAL A 205 -25.40 5.99 11.68
CA VAL A 205 -26.03 6.63 10.51
C VAL A 205 -25.17 7.80 10.05
N ALA A 206 -24.79 7.81 8.76
CA ALA A 206 -24.07 8.92 8.16
C ALA A 206 -24.92 10.19 8.21
N LYS A 207 -24.31 11.29 8.65
CA LYS A 207 -24.89 12.63 8.60
C LYS A 207 -24.39 13.30 7.32
N HIS A 208 -25.30 13.51 6.38
CA HIS A 208 -25.07 14.37 5.21
C HIS A 208 -24.95 15.84 5.63
#